data_AF-A0A2H0KEA6-F1
#
_entry.id   AF-A0A2H0KEA6-F1
#
_cell.length_a   1.000
_cell.length_b   1.000
_cell.length_c   1.000
_cell.angle_alpha   90.00
_cell.angle_beta   90.00
_cell.angle_gamma   90.00
#
_symmetry.space_group_name_H-M   'P 1'
#
loop_
_entity.id
_entity.type
_entity.pdbx_description
1 polymer ?
#
loop_
_entity_poly.entity_id
_entity_poly.type
_entity_poly.pdbx_seq_one_letter_code
_entity_poly.pdbx_strand_id
1 'polypeptide(L)'
;MFKVRFLAIFASRWRENKERIPMRIVFGGPKHSGKSVLLWYLKKLLASKGDYMPLRCAPDGEGDWTQELYLTNPDLTLELRQKGKFSEEFVSWAEGAVKNCTSRFGLVDVGGIPSPENRRICKHADALVIVIGDQWGPEVHESWVQFARELGLKVLGTVHGTLDSNAQEYSRINPDGKFEGLSVGLDRKTFKGSTCVEALADFLAEKTETQKKQKKMNTITVSQIAGMIGKQPGPINLPGGKVIQGLDWKAEELPAVQEALKPFSALGTPWFIDGAGPQWLIACITHALHPCAVTLADTKVEGGQVAIGERKQPEGTGKGDLDFTVEEKEMGALVRYQSANPVDFRKLPELLPPVTAQGKPVFLNGKTATWGTVDIATTYQHVVPAVFVGQPQGANGYVYVCAISHRPDFQVGSVVKAEDLK
;
A
#
# COMPACT_ATOMS: atom_id res chain seq x y z
N MET A 1 -41.00 -17.30 -23.09
CA MET A 1 -40.61 -16.75 -24.42
C MET A 1 -40.91 -15.25 -24.42
N PHE A 2 -40.00 -14.43 -23.89
CA PHE A 2 -40.12 -12.96 -23.97
C PHE A 2 -38.81 -12.40 -24.54
N LYS A 3 -38.94 -11.88 -25.76
CA LYS A 3 -37.90 -11.32 -26.60
C LYS A 3 -37.47 -9.94 -26.09
N VAL A 4 -36.17 -9.80 -25.91
CA VAL A 4 -35.31 -8.69 -26.35
C VAL A 4 -36.05 -7.44 -26.86
N ARG A 5 -35.97 -6.35 -26.09
CA ARG A 5 -36.04 -4.97 -26.58
C ARG A 5 -35.33 -4.08 -25.58
N PHE A 6 -34.12 -3.63 -25.92
CA PHE A 6 -33.61 -2.29 -25.64
C PHE A 6 -32.29 -2.14 -26.41
N LEU A 7 -32.42 -1.85 -27.72
CA LEU A 7 -31.34 -1.32 -28.53
C LEU A 7 -31.82 0.03 -29.08
N ALA A 8 -30.92 1.01 -29.04
CA ALA A 8 -31.01 2.35 -29.59
C ALA A 8 -31.84 3.38 -28.81
N ILE A 9 -31.14 4.21 -28.02
CA ILE A 9 -31.08 5.69 -28.14
C ILE A 9 -29.73 6.11 -27.48
N PHE A 10 -29.11 7.16 -28.02
CA PHE A 10 -27.76 7.70 -27.77
C PHE A 10 -26.64 7.23 -28.71
N ALA A 11 -26.80 7.54 -30.00
CA ALA A 11 -25.71 8.12 -30.75
C ALA A 11 -25.68 9.64 -30.48
N SER A 12 -24.76 10.13 -29.65
CA SER A 12 -24.19 11.49 -29.76
C SER A 12 -23.04 11.71 -28.77
N ARG A 13 -22.00 12.40 -29.26
CA ARG A 13 -20.72 12.76 -28.63
C ARG A 13 -19.67 11.64 -28.52
N TRP A 14 -19.00 11.43 -29.65
CA TRP A 14 -17.57 11.11 -29.64
C TRP A 14 -16.83 12.21 -28.88
N ARG A 15 -16.52 11.98 -27.60
CA ARG A 15 -15.39 12.63 -26.94
C ARG A 15 -14.16 11.79 -27.27
N GLU A 16 -13.13 12.43 -27.81
CA GLU A 16 -11.80 11.84 -27.93
C GLU A 16 -11.41 11.20 -26.59
N ASN A 17 -11.06 9.92 -26.61
CA ASN A 17 -10.37 9.27 -25.49
C ASN A 17 -8.97 9.88 -25.39
N LYS A 18 -8.80 10.95 -24.61
CA LYS A 18 -7.47 11.33 -24.14
C LYS A 18 -7.05 10.28 -23.11
N GLU A 19 -6.07 9.44 -23.47
CA GLU A 19 -5.33 8.65 -22.50
C GLU A 19 -4.74 9.63 -21.46
N ARG A 20 -5.09 9.43 -20.19
CA ARG A 20 -4.68 10.30 -19.09
C ARG A 20 -3.39 9.76 -18.49
N ILE A 21 -2.41 10.63 -18.33
CA ILE A 21 -1.06 10.29 -17.87
C ILE A 21 -1.06 10.29 -16.32
N PRO A 22 -0.64 9.19 -15.65
CA PRO A 22 -0.35 9.17 -14.22
C PRO A 22 0.52 10.37 -13.80
N MET A 23 0.26 10.97 -12.63
CA MET A 23 1.13 12.04 -12.11
C MET A 23 1.91 11.54 -10.89
N ARG A 24 3.23 11.46 -11.03
CA ARG A 24 4.19 11.13 -9.97
C ARG A 24 4.71 12.43 -9.36
N ILE A 25 4.27 12.72 -8.14
CA ILE A 25 4.51 13.96 -7.42
C ILE A 25 5.52 13.68 -6.31
N VAL A 26 6.70 14.29 -6.42
CA VAL A 26 7.73 14.28 -5.39
C VAL A 26 7.32 15.20 -4.26
N PHE A 27 7.47 14.73 -3.03
CA PHE A 27 7.41 15.55 -1.84
C PHE A 27 8.85 15.77 -1.36
N GLY A 28 9.40 16.92 -1.70
CA GLY A 28 10.75 17.34 -1.32
C GLY A 28 10.71 18.21 -0.08
N GLY A 29 11.80 18.26 0.67
CA GLY A 29 11.90 19.10 1.86
C GLY A 29 12.95 18.60 2.84
N PRO A 30 13.57 19.50 3.63
CA PRO A 30 14.62 19.14 4.56
C PRO A 30 14.16 18.13 5.63
N LYS A 31 15.13 17.53 6.33
CA LYS A 31 14.81 16.71 7.51
C LYS A 31 14.02 17.56 8.51
N HIS A 32 13.06 16.92 9.19
CA HIS A 32 12.21 17.57 10.18
C HIS A 32 11.34 18.74 9.68
N SER A 33 11.10 18.85 8.36
CA SER A 33 10.16 19.84 7.81
C SER A 33 8.67 19.48 8.00
N GLY A 34 8.38 18.33 8.62
CA GLY A 34 7.02 17.82 8.73
C GLY A 34 6.54 16.99 7.52
N LYS A 35 7.41 16.73 6.52
CA LYS A 35 7.06 15.94 5.32
C LYS A 35 6.34 14.62 5.61
N SER A 36 6.88 13.77 6.50
CA SER A 36 6.27 12.47 6.81
C SER A 36 4.86 12.63 7.42
N VAL A 37 4.67 13.65 8.26
CA VAL A 37 3.38 13.96 8.91
C VAL A 37 2.37 14.47 7.87
N LEU A 38 2.81 15.39 6.99
CA LEU A 38 2.02 15.90 5.87
C LEU A 38 1.60 14.77 4.95
N LEU A 39 2.52 13.91 4.51
CA LEU A 39 2.23 12.78 3.63
C LEU A 39 1.27 11.78 4.28
N TRP A 40 1.47 11.44 5.55
CA TRP A 40 0.55 10.60 6.32
C TRP A 40 -0.87 11.16 6.31
N TYR A 41 -1.04 12.46 6.58
CA TYR A 41 -2.36 13.08 6.61
C TYR A 41 -2.98 13.23 5.22
N LEU A 42 -2.18 13.63 4.23
CA LEU A 42 -2.58 13.75 2.84
C LEU A 42 -3.12 12.42 2.29
N LYS A 43 -2.45 11.29 2.57
CA LYS A 43 -2.93 9.95 2.20
C LYS A 43 -4.30 9.63 2.79
N LYS A 44 -4.57 10.07 4.03
CA LYS A 44 -5.88 9.91 4.66
C LYS A 44 -6.97 10.73 3.99
N LEU A 45 -6.64 11.93 3.51
CA LEU A 45 -7.57 12.79 2.78
C LEU A 45 -7.83 12.31 1.34
N LEU A 46 -6.80 11.77 0.68
CA LEU A 46 -6.91 11.24 -0.67
C LEU A 46 -7.65 9.91 -0.75
N ALA A 47 -7.74 9.15 0.35
CA ALA A 47 -8.46 7.87 0.41
C ALA A 47 -9.92 7.95 -0.08
N SER A 48 -10.60 9.09 0.11
CA SER A 48 -11.96 9.31 -0.39
C SER A 48 -12.03 9.98 -1.77
N LYS A 49 -10.89 10.39 -2.35
CA LYS A 49 -10.80 11.21 -3.57
C LYS A 49 -10.29 10.46 -4.81
N GLY A 50 -9.91 9.19 -4.66
CA GLY A 50 -9.57 8.27 -5.76
C GLY A 50 -8.25 7.52 -5.56
N ASP A 51 -7.79 6.85 -6.62
CA ASP A 51 -6.66 5.92 -6.56
C ASP A 51 -5.31 6.64 -6.44
N TYR A 52 -4.65 6.50 -5.31
CA TYR A 52 -3.26 6.96 -5.11
C TYR A 52 -2.36 5.79 -4.73
N MET A 53 -1.08 5.91 -5.08
CA MET A 53 -0.04 4.97 -4.68
C MET A 53 1.08 5.70 -3.92
N PRO A 54 1.32 5.38 -2.63
CA PRO A 54 2.50 5.85 -1.94
C PRO A 54 3.76 5.14 -2.45
N LEU A 55 4.74 5.92 -2.88
CA LEU A 55 6.04 5.47 -3.36
C LEU A 55 7.10 5.89 -2.33
N ARG A 56 7.49 4.95 -1.47
CA ARG A 56 8.46 5.22 -0.40
C ARG A 56 9.87 5.08 -0.92
N CYS A 57 10.40 6.18 -1.43
CA CYS A 57 11.70 6.24 -2.08
C CYS A 57 12.82 6.72 -1.14
N ALA A 58 12.58 6.67 0.18
CA ALA A 58 13.58 6.88 1.21
C ALA A 58 13.71 5.61 2.09
N PRO A 59 14.94 5.10 2.32
CA PRO A 59 15.18 3.91 3.14
C PRO A 59 15.22 4.28 4.63
N ASP A 60 14.26 5.06 5.11
CA ASP A 60 14.27 5.61 6.46
C ASP A 60 13.55 4.74 7.50
N GLY A 61 13.00 3.60 7.05
CA GLY A 61 12.26 2.65 7.88
C GLY A 61 10.87 3.11 8.29
N GLU A 62 10.36 4.22 7.74
CA GLU A 62 9.11 4.83 8.19
C GLU A 62 7.89 4.40 7.36
N GLY A 63 6.72 4.75 7.87
CA GLY A 63 5.44 4.56 7.24
C GLY A 63 4.24 5.16 7.94
N ASP A 64 3.05 4.85 7.42
CA ASP A 64 1.79 5.24 8.08
C ASP A 64 1.68 4.68 9.49
N TRP A 65 2.08 3.41 9.65
CA TRP A 65 2.19 2.75 10.95
C TRP A 65 3.11 3.51 11.91
N THR A 66 4.17 4.16 11.40
CA THR A 66 5.13 4.87 12.26
C THR A 66 4.42 6.04 12.91
N GLN A 67 3.68 6.87 12.16
CA GLN A 67 2.95 7.99 12.76
C GLN A 67 1.84 7.52 13.71
N GLU A 68 1.16 6.42 13.39
CA GLU A 68 0.06 5.90 14.21
C GLU A 68 0.55 5.27 15.53
N LEU A 69 1.65 4.51 15.47
CA LEU A 69 2.24 3.89 16.64
C LEU A 69 3.00 4.91 17.49
N TYR A 70 3.61 5.93 16.88
CA TYR A 70 4.36 6.94 17.64
C TYR A 70 3.48 7.73 18.61
N LEU A 71 2.18 7.84 18.32
CA LEU A 71 1.21 8.51 19.20
C LEU A 71 0.88 7.70 20.46
N THR A 72 0.99 6.37 20.41
CA THR A 72 0.57 5.47 21.48
C THR A 72 1.74 4.75 22.17
N ASN A 73 2.81 4.47 21.43
CA ASN A 73 4.00 3.77 21.90
C ASN A 73 5.26 4.21 21.10
N PRO A 74 5.87 5.36 21.46
CA PRO A 74 7.08 5.85 20.80
C PRO A 74 8.26 4.87 20.86
N ASP A 75 8.44 4.18 21.99
CA ASP A 75 9.58 3.27 22.19
C ASP A 75 9.50 2.07 21.25
N LEU A 76 8.33 1.41 21.18
CA LEU A 76 8.08 0.34 20.22
C LEU A 76 8.20 0.82 18.77
N THR A 77 7.82 2.07 18.49
CA THR A 77 7.99 2.64 17.15
C THR A 77 9.46 2.74 16.76
N LEU A 78 10.32 3.16 17.69
CA LEU A 78 11.76 3.24 17.47
C LEU A 78 12.39 1.86 17.33
N GLU A 79 11.93 0.88 18.10
CA GLU A 79 12.37 -0.52 18.01
C GLU A 79 12.02 -1.16 16.65
N LEU A 80 10.78 -1.01 16.18
CA LEU A 80 10.32 -1.59 14.92
C LEU A 80 10.88 -0.87 13.68
N ARG A 81 11.42 0.33 13.85
CA ARG A 81 11.94 1.14 12.75
C ARG A 81 13.33 0.66 12.33
N GLN A 82 13.38 -0.08 11.23
CA GLN A 82 14.63 -0.48 10.59
C GLN A 82 15.02 0.49 9.48
N LYS A 83 16.05 1.30 9.72
CA LYS A 83 16.62 2.19 8.69
C LYS A 83 17.49 1.38 7.73
N GLY A 84 17.22 1.51 6.44
CA GLY A 84 18.06 1.00 5.38
C GLY A 84 19.12 2.01 4.94
N LYS A 85 19.75 1.73 3.80
CA LYS A 85 20.66 2.63 3.10
C LYS A 85 20.15 2.82 1.68
N PHE A 86 20.56 3.90 1.02
CA PHE A 86 20.37 4.04 -0.42
C PHE A 86 21.35 3.12 -1.16
N SER A 87 21.16 1.81 -1.03
CA SER A 87 21.93 0.83 -1.81
C SER A 87 21.50 0.84 -3.27
N GLU A 88 22.32 0.30 -4.16
CA GLU A 88 22.01 0.23 -5.59
C GLU A 88 20.71 -0.54 -5.85
N GLU A 89 20.44 -1.58 -5.07
CA GLU A 89 19.21 -2.37 -5.13
C GLU A 89 18.00 -1.53 -4.72
N PHE A 90 18.09 -0.79 -3.61
CA PHE A 90 17.00 0.09 -3.16
C PHE A 90 16.72 1.21 -4.17
N VAL A 91 17.77 1.86 -4.68
CA VAL A 91 17.64 2.96 -5.65
C VAL A 91 17.07 2.44 -6.96
N SER A 92 17.50 1.27 -7.44
CA SER A 92 16.95 0.62 -8.63
C SER A 92 15.48 0.25 -8.45
N TRP A 93 15.10 -0.29 -7.29
CA TRP A 93 13.71 -0.59 -6.96
C TRP A 93 12.86 0.70 -6.93
N ALA A 94 13.33 1.75 -6.26
CA ALA A 94 12.60 3.01 -6.12
C ALA A 94 12.46 3.73 -7.47
N GLU A 95 13.51 3.74 -8.30
CA GLU A 95 13.49 4.24 -9.66
C GLU A 95 12.44 3.49 -10.49
N GLY A 96 12.45 2.16 -10.44
CA GLY A 96 11.46 1.31 -11.11
C GLY A 96 10.04 1.60 -10.64
N ALA A 97 9.83 1.73 -9.32
CA ALA A 97 8.52 2.02 -8.75
C ALA A 97 7.95 3.36 -9.21
N VAL A 98 8.78 4.41 -9.33
CA VAL A 98 8.36 5.73 -9.84
C VAL A 98 8.12 5.69 -11.34
N LYS A 99 9.00 5.02 -12.09
CA LYS A 99 8.86 4.85 -13.55
C LYS A 99 7.57 4.10 -13.92
N ASN A 100 7.25 3.06 -13.18
CA ASN A 100 6.17 2.13 -13.49
C ASN A 100 4.83 2.50 -12.87
N CYS A 101 4.79 3.50 -11.98
CA CYS A 101 3.57 3.90 -11.28
C CYS A 101 2.45 4.29 -12.25
N THR A 102 1.42 3.45 -12.32
CA THR A 102 0.23 3.69 -13.15
C THR A 102 -0.94 4.30 -12.39
N SER A 103 -0.88 4.45 -11.06
CA SER A 103 -1.96 5.08 -10.28
C SER A 103 -2.18 6.54 -10.69
N ARG A 104 -3.41 7.05 -10.53
CA ARG A 104 -3.74 8.46 -10.80
C ARG A 104 -2.79 9.41 -10.07
N PHE A 105 -2.47 9.11 -8.81
CA PHE A 105 -1.43 9.77 -8.03
C PHE A 105 -0.31 8.79 -7.67
N GLY A 106 0.93 9.15 -7.95
CA GLY A 106 2.10 8.58 -7.28
C GLY A 106 2.64 9.58 -6.27
N LEU A 107 2.57 9.28 -4.97
CA LEU A 107 3.12 10.14 -3.92
C LEU A 107 4.56 9.70 -3.62
N VAL A 108 5.54 10.36 -4.24
CA VAL A 108 6.96 10.01 -4.15
C VAL A 108 7.59 10.69 -2.93
N ASP A 109 7.81 9.91 -1.88
CA ASP A 109 8.47 10.35 -0.65
C ASP A 109 9.98 10.12 -0.74
N VAL A 110 10.77 11.19 -0.67
CA VAL A 110 12.23 11.15 -0.86
C VAL A 110 13.01 11.66 0.34
N GLY A 111 14.30 11.31 0.37
CA GLY A 111 15.22 11.74 1.42
C GLY A 111 15.27 13.27 1.57
N GLY A 112 15.60 13.73 2.78
CA GLY A 112 15.52 15.16 3.13
C GLY A 112 16.59 16.08 2.52
N ILE A 113 17.42 15.61 1.59
CA ILE A 113 18.44 16.43 0.92
C ILE A 113 18.46 16.03 -0.56
N PRO A 114 18.51 16.98 -1.51
CA PRO A 114 18.78 16.66 -2.91
C PRO A 114 20.11 15.89 -3.05
N SER A 115 20.04 14.60 -3.36
CA SER A 115 21.19 13.70 -3.49
C SER A 115 21.25 13.05 -4.87
N PRO A 116 22.39 12.46 -5.29
CA PRO A 116 22.47 11.70 -6.55
C PRO A 116 21.41 10.59 -6.66
N GLU A 117 21.10 9.92 -5.56
CA GLU A 117 20.09 8.86 -5.49
C GLU A 117 18.68 9.43 -5.66
N ASN A 118 18.36 10.54 -4.99
CA ASN A 118 17.11 11.27 -5.21
C ASN A 118 16.98 11.72 -6.67
N ARG A 119 18.06 12.19 -7.31
CA ARG A 119 18.05 12.58 -8.73
C ARG A 119 17.70 11.41 -9.64
N ARG A 120 18.32 10.25 -9.39
CA ARG A 120 18.07 9.04 -10.18
C ARG A 120 16.63 8.54 -10.04
N ILE A 121 16.08 8.58 -8.83
CA ILE A 121 14.69 8.18 -8.55
C ILE A 121 13.72 9.18 -9.19
N CYS A 122 13.92 10.48 -8.95
CA CYS A 122 12.99 11.54 -9.34
C CYS A 122 13.04 11.90 -10.83
N LYS A 123 14.03 11.44 -11.61
CA LYS A 123 14.09 11.70 -13.06
C LYS A 123 12.87 11.18 -13.83
N HIS A 124 12.15 10.21 -13.26
CA HIS A 124 10.91 9.67 -13.82
C HIS A 124 9.65 10.26 -13.18
N ALA A 125 9.78 11.27 -12.32
CA ALA A 125 8.63 11.96 -11.74
C ALA A 125 8.19 13.14 -12.63
N ASP A 126 7.00 13.68 -12.37
CA ASP A 126 6.40 14.73 -13.19
C ASP A 126 6.40 16.10 -12.47
N ALA A 127 6.35 16.07 -11.14
CA ALA A 127 6.08 17.24 -10.33
C ALA A 127 6.77 17.21 -8.96
N LEU A 128 6.88 18.38 -8.32
CA LEU A 128 7.42 18.57 -6.97
C LEU A 128 6.49 19.45 -6.12
N VAL A 129 6.18 19.01 -4.91
CA VAL A 129 5.69 19.84 -3.80
C VAL A 129 6.82 19.99 -2.79
N ILE A 130 7.14 21.23 -2.41
CA ILE A 130 8.20 21.54 -1.45
C ILE A 130 7.57 21.71 -0.08
N VAL A 131 8.08 21.00 0.93
CA VAL A 131 7.66 21.10 2.33
C VAL A 131 8.82 21.63 3.15
N ILE A 132 8.70 22.85 3.66
CA ILE A 132 9.78 23.54 4.38
C ILE A 132 9.29 24.07 5.73
N GLY A 133 10.02 23.81 6.80
CA GLY A 133 9.69 24.35 8.12
C GLY A 133 10.36 25.70 8.38
N ASP A 134 9.81 26.48 9.30
CA ASP A 134 10.29 27.81 9.74
C ASP A 134 11.76 27.83 10.20
N GLN A 135 12.29 26.70 10.65
CA GLN A 135 13.69 26.56 11.05
C GLN A 135 14.68 26.55 9.88
N TRP A 136 14.20 26.49 8.63
CA TRP A 136 15.03 26.43 7.43
C TRP A 136 14.93 27.72 6.63
N GLY A 137 16.09 28.24 6.22
CA GLY A 137 16.19 29.48 5.44
C GLY A 137 15.82 29.32 3.96
N PRO A 138 15.70 30.45 3.23
CA PRO A 138 15.33 30.48 1.82
C PRO A 138 16.31 29.72 0.92
N GLU A 139 17.57 29.56 1.32
CA GLU A 139 18.59 28.79 0.58
C GLU A 139 18.21 27.31 0.45
N VAL A 140 17.57 26.73 1.46
CA VAL A 140 17.13 25.34 1.42
C VAL A 140 15.94 25.18 0.48
N HIS A 141 15.03 26.16 0.47
CA HIS A 141 13.93 26.21 -0.50
C HIS A 141 14.48 26.26 -1.93
N GLU A 142 15.40 27.19 -2.20
CA GLU A 142 15.98 27.37 -3.53
C GLU A 142 16.73 26.10 -3.99
N SER A 143 17.38 25.36 -3.09
CA SER A 143 18.02 24.08 -3.44
C SER A 143 17.04 23.05 -4.00
N TRP A 144 15.80 23.00 -3.49
CA TRP A 144 14.74 22.13 -3.99
C TRP A 144 14.12 22.65 -5.30
N VAL A 145 14.03 23.98 -5.45
CA VAL A 145 13.63 24.60 -6.72
C VAL A 145 14.64 24.30 -7.83
N GLN A 146 15.95 24.39 -7.53
CA GLN A 146 17.01 24.03 -8.46
C GLN A 146 16.97 22.53 -8.79
N PHE A 147 16.78 21.67 -7.80
CA PHE A 147 16.59 20.23 -8.02
C PHE A 147 15.43 19.94 -8.98
N ALA A 148 14.29 20.61 -8.83
CA ALA A 148 13.17 20.49 -9.76
C ALA A 148 13.54 20.95 -11.18
N ARG A 149 14.21 22.10 -11.29
CA ARG A 149 14.65 22.66 -12.59
C ARG A 149 15.57 21.72 -13.34
N GLU A 150 16.56 21.15 -12.65
CA GLU A 150 17.55 20.24 -13.24
C GLU A 150 16.95 18.93 -13.75
N LEU A 151 15.84 18.47 -13.13
CA LEU A 151 15.14 17.25 -13.50
C LEU A 151 13.91 17.51 -14.39
N GLY A 152 13.60 18.76 -14.72
CA GLY A 152 12.40 19.13 -15.48
C GLY A 152 11.08 18.92 -14.73
N LEU A 153 11.10 18.85 -13.40
CA LEU A 153 9.91 18.67 -12.57
C LEU A 153 9.10 19.97 -12.50
N LYS A 154 7.77 19.86 -12.63
CA LYS A 154 6.88 20.98 -12.38
C LYS A 154 6.74 21.22 -10.89
N VAL A 155 7.22 22.36 -10.39
CA VAL A 155 6.93 22.79 -9.00
C VAL A 155 5.44 23.13 -8.92
N LEU A 156 4.68 22.31 -8.20
CA LEU A 156 3.24 22.48 -7.99
C LEU A 156 2.92 23.42 -6.85
N GLY A 157 3.82 23.54 -5.87
CA GLY A 157 3.62 24.45 -4.75
C GLY A 157 4.58 24.25 -3.60
N THR A 158 4.45 25.13 -2.60
CA THR A 158 5.21 25.09 -1.34
C THR A 158 4.25 25.05 -0.15
N VAL A 159 4.51 24.15 0.79
CA VAL A 159 3.88 24.12 2.11
C VAL A 159 4.93 24.53 3.15
N HIS A 160 4.67 25.65 3.80
CA HIS A 160 5.43 26.11 4.95
C HIS A 160 4.89 25.42 6.21
N GLY A 161 5.78 24.90 7.05
CA GLY A 161 5.46 24.36 8.36
C GLY A 161 5.91 25.31 9.46
N THR A 162 5.11 25.47 10.50
CA THR A 162 5.54 26.17 11.73
C THR A 162 5.12 25.41 12.98
N LEU A 163 5.91 25.52 14.05
CA LEU A 163 5.55 25.00 15.36
C LEU A 163 4.92 26.05 16.28
N ASP A 164 4.79 27.31 15.82
CA ASP A 164 4.07 28.33 16.56
C ASP A 164 2.56 28.04 16.54
N SER A 165 2.02 27.62 17.69
CA SER A 165 0.61 27.32 17.84
C SER A 165 -0.31 28.53 17.69
N ASN A 166 0.24 29.75 17.70
CA ASN A 166 -0.53 30.99 17.50
C ASN A 166 -0.58 31.41 16.02
N ALA A 167 0.21 30.79 15.15
CA ALA A 167 0.17 31.10 13.73
C ALA A 167 -1.17 30.69 13.12
N GLN A 168 -1.65 31.48 12.15
CA GLN A 168 -2.88 31.18 11.43
C GLN A 168 -2.54 30.46 10.12
N GLU A 169 -3.11 29.27 9.94
CA GLU A 169 -2.99 28.56 8.67
C GLU A 169 -3.59 29.35 7.51
N TYR A 170 -2.98 29.21 6.34
CA TYR A 170 -3.54 29.74 5.10
C TYR A 170 -3.21 28.81 3.93
N SER A 171 -4.00 28.91 2.87
CA SER A 171 -3.70 28.32 1.57
C SER A 171 -4.18 29.25 0.47
N ARG A 172 -3.43 29.33 -0.62
CA ARG A 172 -3.76 30.10 -1.82
C ARG A 172 -3.18 29.44 -3.06
N ILE A 173 -3.80 29.74 -4.20
CA ILE A 173 -3.22 29.45 -5.51
C ILE A 173 -2.69 30.77 -6.06
N ASN A 174 -1.39 30.83 -6.30
CA ASN A 174 -0.73 32.01 -6.86
C ASN A 174 -1.12 32.21 -8.34
N PRO A 175 -0.95 33.42 -8.92
CA PRO A 175 -1.29 33.69 -10.32
C PRO A 175 -0.61 32.77 -11.34
N ASP A 176 0.55 32.20 -10.98
CA ASP A 176 1.26 31.20 -11.79
C ASP A 176 0.69 29.78 -11.66
N GLY A 177 -0.41 29.62 -10.92
CA GLY A 177 -1.14 28.37 -10.72
C GLY A 177 -0.51 27.43 -9.69
N LYS A 178 0.48 27.90 -8.91
CA LYS A 178 1.12 27.10 -7.85
C LYS A 178 0.41 27.26 -6.51
N PHE A 179 0.37 26.17 -5.75
CA PHE A 179 -0.12 26.17 -4.38
C PHE A 179 0.90 26.83 -3.44
N GLU A 180 0.43 27.65 -2.52
CA GLU A 180 1.22 28.17 -1.41
C GLU A 180 0.38 28.13 -0.14
N GLY A 181 0.94 27.59 0.94
CA GLY A 181 0.21 27.55 2.20
C GLY A 181 1.11 27.40 3.42
N LEU A 182 0.55 27.70 4.58
CA LEU A 182 1.16 27.52 5.89
C LEU A 182 0.35 26.50 6.70
N SER A 183 1.02 25.47 7.20
CA SER A 183 0.46 24.43 8.05
C SER A 183 1.09 24.52 9.45
N VAL A 184 0.25 24.44 10.47
CA VAL A 184 0.68 24.58 11.87
C VAL A 184 0.80 23.20 12.51
N GLY A 185 1.91 22.98 13.23
CA GLY A 185 2.08 21.82 14.07
C GLY A 185 2.30 20.51 13.31
N LEU A 186 2.99 20.53 12.15
CA LEU A 186 3.45 19.33 11.43
C LEU A 186 4.54 18.55 12.22
N ASP A 187 4.25 18.23 13.47
CA ASP A 187 5.08 17.48 14.41
C ASP A 187 4.41 16.15 14.76
N ARG A 188 5.24 15.11 14.96
CA ARG A 188 4.74 13.75 15.18
C ARG A 188 3.92 13.60 16.45
N LYS A 189 4.16 14.44 17.46
CA LYS A 189 3.53 14.32 18.79
C LYS A 189 2.24 15.11 18.89
N THR A 190 2.13 16.24 18.19
CA THR A 190 1.05 17.21 18.40
C THR A 190 0.11 17.39 17.22
N PHE A 191 0.42 16.85 16.05
CA PHE A 191 -0.39 17.06 14.85
C PHE A 191 -1.79 16.44 14.97
N LYS A 192 -2.83 17.26 14.78
CA LYS A 192 -4.24 16.85 14.85
C LYS A 192 -4.99 16.98 13.52
N GLY A 193 -4.43 17.71 12.56
CA GLY A 193 -5.03 18.04 11.27
C GLY A 193 -4.53 19.39 10.77
N SER A 194 -4.83 19.73 9.52
CA SER A 194 -4.45 21.02 8.92
C SER A 194 -5.34 21.34 7.73
N THR A 195 -5.96 22.52 7.76
CA THR A 195 -6.80 23.04 6.67
C THR A 195 -5.97 23.36 5.43
N CYS A 196 -4.69 23.72 5.61
CA CYS A 196 -3.73 23.87 4.53
C CYS A 196 -3.49 22.53 3.80
N VAL A 197 -3.33 21.43 4.53
CA VAL A 197 -3.13 20.10 3.92
C VAL A 197 -4.41 19.56 3.28
N GLU A 198 -5.59 19.89 3.82
CA GLU A 198 -6.88 19.64 3.19
C GLU A 198 -7.01 20.35 1.84
N ALA A 199 -6.69 21.65 1.79
CA ALA A 199 -6.68 22.43 0.55
C ALA A 199 -5.65 21.91 -0.46
N LEU A 200 -4.49 21.43 0.00
CA LEU A 200 -3.51 20.77 -0.87
C LEU A 200 -4.09 19.49 -1.48
N ALA A 201 -4.80 18.67 -0.70
CA ALA A 201 -5.42 17.44 -1.19
C ALA A 201 -6.44 17.74 -2.30
N ASP A 202 -7.26 18.78 -2.14
CA ASP A 202 -8.20 19.23 -3.16
C ASP A 202 -7.49 19.75 -4.41
N PHE A 203 -6.48 20.60 -4.23
CA PHE A 203 -5.67 21.11 -5.34
C PHE A 203 -5.04 19.97 -6.15
N LEU A 204 -4.45 18.97 -5.51
CA LEU A 204 -3.88 17.81 -6.19
C LEU A 204 -4.95 16.98 -6.91
N ALA A 205 -6.12 16.82 -6.28
CA ALA A 205 -7.23 16.09 -6.87
C ALA A 205 -7.80 16.76 -8.12
N GLU A 206 -7.84 18.10 -8.17
CA GLU A 206 -8.24 18.83 -9.38
C GLU A 206 -7.22 18.70 -10.51
N LYS A 207 -5.92 18.63 -10.19
CA LYS A 207 -4.84 18.52 -11.19
C LYS A 207 -4.75 17.15 -11.86
N THR A 208 -5.41 16.14 -11.30
CA THR A 208 -5.34 14.77 -11.81
C THR A 208 -6.76 14.29 -12.10
N GLU A 209 -7.09 13.94 -13.34
CA GLU A 209 -8.43 13.41 -13.64
C GLU A 209 -8.45 11.87 -13.56
N THR A 210 -9.61 11.28 -13.27
CA THR A 210 -9.78 9.82 -13.05
C THR A 210 -9.37 8.98 -14.26
N GLN A 211 -8.67 7.87 -14.03
CA GLN A 211 -8.40 6.89 -15.08
C GLN A 211 -9.61 6.00 -15.37
N LYS A 212 -9.80 5.63 -16.64
CA LYS A 212 -10.52 4.41 -17.04
C LYS A 212 -9.87 3.83 -18.30
N LYS A 213 -9.09 2.76 -18.13
CA LYS A 213 -9.14 1.49 -18.89
C LYS A 213 -7.89 0.64 -18.64
N GLN A 214 -8.11 -0.64 -18.36
CA GLN A 214 -7.17 -1.70 -18.76
C GLN A 214 -7.95 -2.88 -19.36
N LYS A 215 -7.24 -3.73 -20.12
CA LYS A 215 -7.74 -4.62 -21.19
C LYS A 215 -7.96 -6.07 -20.68
N LYS A 216 -9.09 -6.69 -21.04
CA LYS A 216 -9.36 -8.13 -21.36
C LYS A 216 -8.81 -9.29 -20.47
N MET A 217 -8.53 -9.10 -19.19
CA MET A 217 -8.58 -10.24 -18.23
C MET A 217 -9.91 -10.23 -17.48
N ASN A 218 -10.33 -11.39 -16.96
CA ASN A 218 -11.44 -11.44 -16.03
C ASN A 218 -11.01 -10.72 -14.75
N THR A 219 -11.53 -9.53 -14.53
CA THR A 219 -11.19 -8.69 -13.38
C THR A 219 -12.26 -8.84 -12.31
N ILE A 220 -11.83 -9.02 -11.07
CA ILE A 220 -12.67 -8.92 -9.89
C ILE A 220 -12.03 -7.97 -8.90
N THR A 221 -12.79 -6.98 -8.43
CA THR A 221 -12.29 -6.03 -7.44
C THR A 221 -12.69 -6.44 -6.02
N VAL A 222 -11.89 -6.07 -5.02
CA VAL A 222 -12.22 -6.26 -3.60
C VAL A 222 -13.59 -5.62 -3.28
N SER A 223 -13.91 -4.48 -3.87
CA SER A 223 -15.22 -3.83 -3.73
C SER A 223 -16.37 -4.60 -4.39
N GLN A 224 -16.14 -5.28 -5.52
CA GLN A 224 -17.13 -6.16 -6.12
C GLN A 224 -17.42 -7.36 -5.22
N ILE A 225 -16.38 -7.96 -4.63
CA ILE A 225 -16.52 -9.07 -3.68
C ILE A 225 -17.31 -8.62 -2.45
N ALA A 226 -17.03 -7.43 -1.91
CA ALA A 226 -17.83 -6.86 -0.83
C ALA A 226 -19.32 -6.76 -1.20
N GLY A 227 -19.61 -6.28 -2.42
CA GLY A 227 -20.98 -6.23 -2.93
C GLY A 227 -21.66 -7.60 -3.05
N MET A 228 -20.92 -8.65 -3.41
CA MET A 228 -21.43 -10.03 -3.51
C MET A 228 -21.88 -10.58 -2.14
N ILE A 229 -21.23 -10.17 -1.05
CA ILE A 229 -21.60 -10.58 0.32
C ILE A 229 -22.49 -9.54 1.02
N GLY A 230 -23.01 -8.54 0.29
CA GLY A 230 -23.86 -7.49 0.85
C GLY A 230 -23.13 -6.47 1.73
N LYS A 231 -21.80 -6.48 1.77
CA LYS A 231 -20.98 -5.54 2.54
C LYS A 231 -20.92 -4.19 1.83
N GLN A 232 -21.16 -3.13 2.60
CA GLN A 232 -21.10 -1.76 2.13
C GLN A 232 -19.97 -0.99 2.82
N PRO A 233 -19.39 0.05 2.17
CA PRO A 233 -18.50 0.96 2.85
C PRO A 233 -19.18 1.61 4.06
N GLY A 234 -18.45 1.70 5.16
CA GLY A 234 -18.92 2.29 6.41
C GLY A 234 -17.77 2.88 7.23
N PRO A 235 -18.08 3.39 8.43
CA PRO A 235 -17.08 3.94 9.32
C PRO A 235 -16.14 2.85 9.84
N ILE A 236 -14.84 3.01 9.58
CA ILE A 236 -13.76 2.20 10.12
C ILE A 236 -13.03 3.01 11.20
N ASN A 237 -13.00 2.48 12.41
CA ASN A 237 -12.23 3.06 13.52
C ASN A 237 -10.77 2.64 13.40
N LEU A 238 -9.90 3.60 13.11
CA LEU A 238 -8.46 3.42 13.13
C LEU A 238 -7.89 3.68 14.53
N PRO A 239 -6.69 3.15 14.85
CA PRO A 239 -5.95 3.52 16.05
C PRO A 239 -5.86 5.05 16.20
N GLY A 240 -6.04 5.54 17.44
CA GLY A 240 -6.06 6.98 17.74
C GLY A 240 -7.43 7.65 17.62
N GLY A 241 -8.53 6.89 17.58
CA GLY A 241 -9.90 7.42 17.63
C GLY A 241 -10.41 8.01 16.31
N LYS A 242 -9.71 7.76 15.19
CA LYS A 242 -10.07 8.30 13.87
C LYS A 242 -11.09 7.40 13.18
N VAL A 243 -12.09 8.00 12.54
CA VAL A 243 -13.03 7.29 11.66
C VAL A 243 -12.70 7.59 10.20
N ILE A 244 -12.49 6.57 9.38
CA ILE A 244 -12.45 6.68 7.91
C ILE A 244 -13.68 5.99 7.30
N GLN A 245 -14.05 6.35 6.07
CA GLN A 245 -15.07 5.60 5.32
C GLN A 245 -14.38 4.55 4.45
N GLY A 246 -14.80 3.30 4.54
CA GLY A 246 -14.23 2.22 3.74
C GLY A 246 -14.83 0.85 4.05
N LEU A 247 -14.23 -0.20 3.50
CA LEU A 247 -14.62 -1.58 3.78
C LEU A 247 -13.88 -2.11 5.02
N ASP A 248 -14.56 -2.12 6.17
CA ASP A 248 -14.02 -2.70 7.42
C ASP A 248 -14.10 -4.23 7.39
N TRP A 249 -13.18 -4.87 6.68
CA TRP A 249 -13.14 -6.33 6.56
C TRP A 249 -12.90 -7.01 7.90
N LYS A 250 -13.73 -8.00 8.22
CA LYS A 250 -13.63 -8.85 9.41
C LYS A 250 -13.25 -10.28 9.04
N ALA A 251 -12.54 -10.95 9.93
CA ALA A 251 -12.06 -12.31 9.69
C ALA A 251 -13.23 -13.28 9.47
N GLU A 252 -14.33 -13.08 10.21
CA GLU A 252 -15.53 -13.93 10.16
C GLU A 252 -16.28 -13.83 8.83
N GLU A 253 -15.94 -12.86 7.98
CA GLU A 253 -16.53 -12.69 6.64
C GLU A 253 -15.85 -13.59 5.58
N LEU A 254 -14.67 -14.16 5.88
CA LEU A 254 -13.92 -14.96 4.91
C LEU A 254 -14.68 -16.19 4.37
N PRO A 255 -15.44 -16.96 5.17
CA PRO A 255 -16.28 -18.04 4.63
C PRO A 255 -17.29 -17.56 3.58
N ALA A 256 -17.92 -16.40 3.81
CA ALA A 256 -18.85 -15.82 2.84
C ALA A 256 -18.14 -15.35 1.56
N VAL A 257 -16.93 -14.82 1.69
CA VAL A 257 -16.06 -14.49 0.54
C VAL A 257 -15.73 -15.74 -0.27
N GLN A 258 -15.34 -16.84 0.37
CA GLN A 258 -15.06 -18.10 -0.33
C GLN A 258 -16.29 -18.61 -1.07
N GLU A 259 -17.46 -18.59 -0.41
CA GLU A 259 -18.73 -19.01 -1.04
C GLU A 259 -19.07 -18.16 -2.26
N ALA A 260 -18.96 -16.83 -2.14
CA ALA A 260 -19.21 -15.91 -3.23
C ALA A 260 -18.29 -16.13 -4.44
N LEU A 261 -17.07 -16.64 -4.21
CA LEU A 261 -16.06 -16.86 -5.25
C LEU A 261 -16.15 -18.25 -5.92
N LYS A 262 -16.87 -19.22 -5.34
CA LYS A 262 -17.02 -20.57 -5.92
C LYS A 262 -17.47 -20.60 -7.39
N PRO A 263 -18.46 -19.80 -7.83
CA PRO A 263 -18.85 -19.79 -9.24
C PRO A 263 -17.74 -19.33 -10.18
N PHE A 264 -16.82 -18.49 -9.68
CA PHE A 264 -15.73 -17.90 -10.47
C PHE A 264 -14.53 -18.85 -10.59
N SER A 265 -14.22 -19.61 -9.54
CA SER A 265 -13.18 -20.65 -9.59
C SER A 265 -13.57 -21.80 -10.52
N ALA A 266 -14.85 -22.14 -10.59
CA ALA A 266 -15.38 -23.18 -11.47
C ALA A 266 -15.23 -22.86 -12.97
N LEU A 267 -14.98 -21.59 -13.35
CA LEU A 267 -14.77 -21.19 -14.74
C LEU A 267 -13.41 -21.63 -15.30
N GLY A 268 -12.42 -21.91 -14.44
CA GLY A 268 -11.08 -22.32 -14.86
C GLY A 268 -10.30 -21.26 -15.65
N THR A 269 -10.76 -20.00 -15.66
CA THR A 269 -10.12 -18.89 -16.37
C THR A 269 -9.20 -18.08 -15.46
N PRO A 270 -8.12 -17.49 -15.98
CA PRO A 270 -7.28 -16.57 -15.19
C PRO A 270 -8.05 -15.36 -14.65
N TRP A 271 -7.74 -14.95 -13.42
CA TRP A 271 -8.36 -13.81 -12.74
C TRP A 271 -7.34 -12.74 -12.36
N PHE A 272 -7.72 -11.49 -12.60
CA PHE A 272 -7.01 -10.30 -12.12
C PHE A 272 -7.75 -9.73 -10.90
N ILE A 273 -7.08 -9.67 -9.75
CA ILE A 273 -7.63 -9.12 -8.51
C ILE A 273 -7.13 -7.69 -8.35
N ASP A 274 -8.06 -6.75 -8.17
CA ASP A 274 -7.77 -5.34 -7.98
C ASP A 274 -8.42 -4.79 -6.70
N GLY A 275 -7.81 -3.78 -6.10
CA GLY A 275 -8.29 -3.11 -4.89
C GLY A 275 -7.51 -3.46 -3.63
N ALA A 276 -7.62 -2.56 -2.65
CA ALA A 276 -6.94 -2.68 -1.36
C ALA A 276 -7.69 -3.64 -0.42
N GLY A 277 -6.94 -4.42 0.35
CA GLY A 277 -7.48 -5.27 1.40
C GLY A 277 -6.37 -5.78 2.32
N PRO A 278 -6.71 -6.26 3.52
CA PRO A 278 -5.76 -6.92 4.41
C PRO A 278 -5.10 -8.13 3.72
N GLN A 279 -3.85 -8.44 4.05
CA GLN A 279 -3.10 -9.54 3.42
C GLN A 279 -3.82 -10.89 3.56
N TRP A 280 -4.44 -11.16 4.71
CA TRP A 280 -5.24 -12.37 4.95
C TRP A 280 -6.46 -12.48 4.02
N LEU A 281 -7.08 -11.35 3.66
CA LEU A 281 -8.22 -11.33 2.74
C LEU A 281 -7.76 -11.65 1.33
N ILE A 282 -6.69 -11.01 0.87
CA ILE A 282 -6.18 -11.24 -0.49
C ILE A 282 -5.64 -12.67 -0.63
N ALA A 283 -5.04 -13.23 0.41
CA ALA A 283 -4.64 -14.64 0.43
C ALA A 283 -5.87 -15.57 0.33
N CYS A 284 -6.94 -15.29 1.08
CA CYS A 284 -8.19 -16.05 0.99
C CYS A 284 -8.84 -15.96 -0.39
N ILE A 285 -8.94 -14.76 -1.00
CA ILE A 285 -9.49 -14.56 -2.35
C ILE A 285 -8.67 -15.34 -3.39
N THR A 286 -7.34 -15.22 -3.32
CA THR A 286 -6.43 -15.92 -4.23
C THR A 286 -6.64 -17.42 -4.15
N HIS A 287 -6.71 -17.96 -2.93
CA HIS A 287 -6.94 -19.38 -2.71
C HIS A 287 -8.36 -19.83 -3.14
N ALA A 288 -9.38 -19.02 -2.88
CA ALA A 288 -10.76 -19.33 -3.26
C ALA A 288 -10.96 -19.45 -4.78
N LEU A 289 -10.12 -18.77 -5.56
CA LEU A 289 -10.10 -18.86 -7.02
C LEU A 289 -9.33 -20.07 -7.56
N HIS A 290 -8.57 -20.80 -6.73
CA HIS A 290 -7.87 -22.02 -7.14
C HIS A 290 -8.85 -23.05 -7.74
N PRO A 291 -8.55 -23.70 -8.89
CA PRO A 291 -7.24 -23.79 -9.55
C PRO A 291 -6.97 -22.71 -10.62
N CYS A 292 -7.77 -21.65 -10.70
CA CYS A 292 -7.51 -20.57 -11.66
C CYS A 292 -6.17 -19.89 -11.39
N ALA A 293 -5.48 -19.48 -12.45
CA ALA A 293 -4.33 -18.60 -12.33
C ALA A 293 -4.78 -17.23 -11.80
N VAL A 294 -4.04 -16.65 -10.86
CA VAL A 294 -4.36 -15.37 -10.24
C VAL A 294 -3.23 -14.38 -10.49
N THR A 295 -3.61 -13.15 -10.81
CA THR A 295 -2.72 -12.00 -10.92
C THR A 295 -3.22 -10.89 -10.02
N LEU A 296 -2.34 -10.29 -9.23
CA LEU A 296 -2.68 -9.19 -8.32
C LEU A 296 -2.27 -7.85 -8.92
N ALA A 297 -3.11 -6.84 -8.76
CA ALA A 297 -2.75 -5.46 -9.06
C ALA A 297 -1.68 -4.96 -8.08
N ASP A 298 -0.58 -4.43 -8.61
CA ASP A 298 0.35 -3.60 -7.86
C ASP A 298 0.89 -2.52 -8.80
N THR A 299 0.42 -1.29 -8.65
CA THR A 299 0.79 -0.20 -9.56
C THR A 299 2.25 0.20 -9.44
N LYS A 300 3.01 -0.31 -8.46
CA LYS A 300 4.45 -0.04 -8.32
C LYS A 300 5.32 -0.92 -9.23
N VAL A 301 4.78 -2.00 -9.78
CA VAL A 301 5.56 -2.93 -10.62
C VAL A 301 5.36 -2.66 -12.11
N GLU A 302 6.31 -3.08 -12.94
CA GLU A 302 6.19 -2.98 -14.38
C GLU A 302 4.95 -3.74 -14.87
N GLY A 303 4.12 -3.08 -15.68
CA GLY A 303 2.83 -3.64 -16.13
C GLY A 303 1.70 -3.57 -15.09
N GLY A 304 1.96 -3.12 -13.87
CA GLY A 304 0.95 -2.92 -12.82
C GLY A 304 0.36 -4.21 -12.24
N GLN A 305 1.01 -5.35 -12.48
CA GLN A 305 0.44 -6.66 -12.21
C GLN A 305 1.51 -7.68 -11.79
N VAL A 306 1.19 -8.56 -10.83
CA VAL A 306 2.08 -9.62 -10.34
C VAL A 306 1.35 -10.96 -10.40
N ALA A 307 1.86 -11.90 -11.19
CA ALA A 307 1.31 -13.25 -11.25
C ALA A 307 1.65 -14.02 -9.95
N ILE A 308 0.67 -14.76 -9.43
CA ILE A 308 0.78 -15.53 -8.19
C ILE A 308 0.60 -17.02 -8.48
N GLY A 309 1.22 -17.87 -7.67
CA GLY A 309 0.85 -19.27 -7.60
C GLY A 309 1.45 -20.12 -8.71
N GLU A 310 2.64 -19.76 -9.17
CA GLU A 310 3.53 -20.79 -9.72
C GLU A 310 3.63 -21.92 -8.69
N ARG A 311 3.53 -23.18 -9.14
CA ARG A 311 3.58 -24.32 -8.22
C ARG A 311 4.96 -24.38 -7.58
N LYS A 312 5.05 -23.88 -6.34
CA LYS A 312 6.23 -23.91 -5.49
C LYS A 312 6.03 -24.90 -4.36
N GLN A 313 7.14 -25.27 -3.72
CA GLN A 313 7.15 -26.01 -2.48
C GLN A 313 8.09 -25.29 -1.51
N PRO A 314 7.81 -25.34 -0.19
CA PRO A 314 8.77 -24.88 0.79
C PRO A 314 10.12 -25.61 0.65
N GLU A 315 11.24 -24.91 0.89
CA GLU A 315 12.58 -25.46 0.70
C GLU A 315 13.50 -25.11 1.88
N GLY A 316 14.13 -26.11 2.49
CA GLY A 316 15.15 -25.95 3.52
C GLY A 316 14.80 -24.91 4.59
N THR A 317 15.68 -23.94 4.78
CA THR A 317 15.52 -22.79 5.69
C THR A 317 14.87 -21.57 5.03
N GLY A 318 14.33 -21.71 3.82
CA GLY A 318 13.85 -20.64 2.97
C GLY A 318 14.91 -20.13 2.00
N LYS A 319 14.47 -19.47 0.92
CA LYS A 319 15.29 -18.94 -0.17
C LYS A 319 14.66 -17.67 -0.75
N GLY A 320 15.49 -16.78 -1.30
CA GLY A 320 15.08 -15.55 -1.98
C GLY A 320 15.45 -14.29 -1.21
N ASP A 321 14.81 -13.17 -1.54
CA ASP A 321 15.13 -11.83 -1.02
C ASP A 321 14.53 -11.53 0.37
N LEU A 322 14.08 -12.57 1.10
CA LEU A 322 13.56 -12.47 2.46
C LEU A 322 14.42 -13.29 3.43
N ASP A 323 14.73 -12.69 4.57
CA ASP A 323 15.31 -13.39 5.71
C ASP A 323 14.20 -14.12 6.47
N PHE A 324 14.24 -15.44 6.48
CA PHE A 324 13.28 -16.29 7.16
C PHE A 324 13.79 -16.77 8.53
N THR A 325 12.89 -16.83 9.50
CA THR A 325 13.10 -17.59 10.73
C THR A 325 11.86 -18.44 11.04
N VAL A 326 12.08 -19.63 11.60
CA VAL A 326 11.01 -20.53 12.01
C VAL A 326 11.12 -20.77 13.50
N GLU A 327 10.01 -20.57 14.20
CA GLU A 327 9.85 -20.87 15.62
C GLU A 327 8.74 -21.91 15.76
N GLU A 328 9.10 -23.11 16.23
CA GLU A 328 8.12 -24.17 16.49
C GLU A 328 7.31 -23.84 17.75
N LYS A 329 5.99 -23.88 17.61
CA LYS A 329 5.02 -23.69 18.70
C LYS A 329 4.18 -24.95 18.89
N GLU A 330 3.45 -25.05 20.00
CA GLU A 330 2.53 -26.14 20.27
C GLU A 330 1.47 -26.21 19.16
N MET A 331 0.86 -25.06 18.83
CA MET A 331 -0.20 -24.97 17.82
C MET A 331 0.30 -25.12 16.37
N GLY A 332 1.56 -24.78 16.07
CA GLY A 332 2.08 -24.80 14.70
C GLY A 332 3.43 -24.11 14.53
N ALA A 333 3.89 -23.98 13.29
CA ALA A 333 5.15 -23.30 13.01
C ALA A 333 4.91 -21.80 12.77
N LEU A 334 5.56 -20.95 13.55
CA LEU A 334 5.59 -19.51 13.34
C LEU A 334 6.73 -19.16 12.39
N VAL A 335 6.39 -18.79 11.16
CA VAL A 335 7.32 -18.41 10.10
C VAL A 335 7.38 -16.89 10.05
N ARG A 336 8.53 -16.34 10.43
CA ARG A 336 8.79 -14.91 10.33
C ARG A 336 9.59 -14.60 9.08
N TYR A 337 9.29 -13.48 8.44
CA TYR A 337 10.05 -13.01 7.29
C TYR A 337 10.17 -11.49 7.26
N GLN A 338 11.35 -11.02 6.85
CA GLN A 338 11.65 -9.60 6.72
C GLN A 338 12.69 -9.39 5.62
N SER A 339 12.84 -8.15 5.17
CA SER A 339 13.96 -7.75 4.34
C SER A 339 14.31 -6.30 4.60
N ALA A 340 15.60 -5.99 4.53
CA ALA A 340 16.10 -4.62 4.61
C ALA A 340 15.66 -3.79 3.38
N ASN A 341 15.43 -4.45 2.24
CA ASN A 341 15.01 -3.84 1.00
C ASN A 341 13.62 -4.36 0.57
N PRO A 342 12.83 -3.58 -0.18
CA PRO A 342 11.63 -4.12 -0.80
C PRO A 342 11.96 -5.29 -1.74
N VAL A 343 11.16 -6.35 -1.67
CA VAL A 343 11.32 -7.52 -2.55
C VAL A 343 11.08 -7.12 -4.01
N ASP A 344 11.94 -7.57 -4.92
CA ASP A 344 11.75 -7.43 -6.35
C ASP A 344 10.77 -8.50 -6.86
N PHE A 345 9.65 -8.07 -7.46
CA PHE A 345 8.64 -8.99 -7.97
C PHE A 345 9.18 -9.94 -9.05
N ARG A 346 10.24 -9.57 -9.76
CA ARG A 346 10.87 -10.42 -10.79
C ARG A 346 11.56 -11.64 -10.20
N LYS A 347 11.93 -11.59 -8.92
CA LYS A 347 12.52 -12.70 -8.16
C LYS A 347 11.48 -13.50 -7.39
N LEU A 348 10.18 -13.21 -7.57
CA LEU A 348 9.12 -13.98 -6.93
C LEU A 348 9.24 -15.49 -7.20
N PRO A 349 9.60 -15.98 -8.41
CA PRO A 349 9.83 -17.41 -8.65
C PRO A 349 10.91 -18.04 -7.75
N GLU A 350 11.87 -17.26 -7.27
CA GLU A 350 12.98 -17.70 -6.41
C GLU A 350 12.64 -17.59 -4.91
N LEU A 351 11.52 -16.93 -4.57
CA LEU A 351 11.06 -16.78 -3.20
C LEU A 351 10.38 -18.07 -2.73
N LEU A 352 11.09 -18.83 -1.89
CA LEU A 352 10.61 -20.09 -1.34
C LEU A 352 10.63 -20.01 0.19
N PRO A 353 9.51 -20.20 0.88
CA PRO A 353 9.49 -20.18 2.34
C PRO A 353 10.10 -21.48 2.92
N PRO A 354 10.48 -21.48 4.21
CA PRO A 354 11.12 -22.63 4.86
C PRO A 354 10.21 -23.85 4.98
N VAL A 355 10.79 -25.04 4.99
CA VAL A 355 10.06 -26.27 5.35
C VAL A 355 9.67 -26.21 6.83
N THR A 356 8.43 -26.58 7.14
CA THR A 356 7.89 -26.64 8.50
C THR A 356 7.48 -28.07 8.87
N ALA A 357 7.24 -28.33 10.15
CA ALA A 357 6.75 -29.63 10.60
C ALA A 357 5.46 -30.07 9.88
N GLN A 358 5.43 -31.31 9.39
CA GLN A 358 4.25 -31.87 8.72
C GLN A 358 3.06 -31.98 9.68
N GLY A 359 1.84 -31.84 9.15
CA GLY A 359 0.61 -32.02 9.91
C GLY A 359 0.26 -30.87 10.88
N LYS A 360 1.11 -29.85 10.97
CA LYS A 360 0.88 -28.64 11.78
C LYS A 360 0.60 -27.41 10.89
N PRO A 361 -0.29 -26.49 11.31
CA PRO A 361 -0.54 -25.25 10.58
C PRO A 361 0.69 -24.34 10.63
N VAL A 362 0.71 -23.37 9.73
CA VAL A 362 1.74 -22.32 9.70
C VAL A 362 1.13 -20.97 10.01
N PHE A 363 1.87 -20.17 10.77
CA PHE A 363 1.54 -18.80 11.14
C PHE A 363 2.55 -17.87 10.49
N LEU A 364 2.10 -17.06 9.54
CA LEU A 364 2.94 -16.17 8.77
C LEU A 364 3.00 -14.80 9.44
N ASN A 365 4.21 -14.33 9.76
CA ASN A 365 4.42 -13.02 10.36
C ASN A 365 5.57 -12.28 9.66
N GLY A 366 5.26 -11.30 8.83
CA GLY A 366 6.33 -10.58 8.18
C GLY A 366 5.87 -9.39 7.37
N LYS A 367 6.86 -8.63 6.90
CA LYS A 367 6.65 -7.39 6.16
C LYS A 367 7.19 -7.52 4.74
N THR A 368 6.28 -7.62 3.79
CA THR A 368 6.55 -7.51 2.35
C THR A 368 5.30 -6.96 1.66
N ALA A 369 5.34 -6.78 0.34
CA ALA A 369 4.17 -6.41 -0.43
C ALA A 369 3.09 -7.51 -0.35
N THR A 370 1.82 -7.15 -0.52
CA THR A 370 0.70 -8.10 -0.43
C THR A 370 0.91 -9.34 -1.31
N TRP A 371 1.40 -9.16 -2.55
CA TRP A 371 1.71 -10.27 -3.43
C TRP A 371 2.78 -11.23 -2.87
N GLY A 372 3.77 -10.74 -2.13
CA GLY A 372 4.81 -11.59 -1.54
C GLY A 372 4.25 -12.44 -0.39
N THR A 373 3.42 -11.86 0.49
CA THR A 373 2.74 -12.61 1.54
C THR A 373 1.77 -13.65 0.97
N VAL A 374 1.02 -13.28 -0.08
CA VAL A 374 0.10 -14.21 -0.75
C VAL A 374 0.86 -15.35 -1.42
N ASP A 375 1.97 -15.06 -2.12
CA ASP A 375 2.79 -16.08 -2.77
C ASP A 375 3.37 -17.09 -1.75
N ILE A 376 3.88 -16.60 -0.62
CA ILE A 376 4.31 -17.45 0.52
C ILE A 376 3.15 -18.30 1.04
N ALA A 377 1.99 -17.69 1.28
CA ALA A 377 0.80 -18.41 1.76
C ALA A 377 0.35 -19.51 0.78
N THR A 378 0.33 -19.21 -0.51
CA THR A 378 -0.02 -20.17 -1.56
C THR A 378 1.04 -21.26 -1.74
N THR A 379 2.30 -21.02 -1.39
CA THR A 379 3.35 -22.05 -1.42
C THR A 379 3.13 -23.12 -0.34
N TYR A 380 2.55 -22.74 0.79
CA TYR A 380 2.13 -23.68 1.84
C TYR A 380 0.77 -24.34 1.55
N GLN A 381 0.01 -23.84 0.56
CA GLN A 381 -1.30 -24.42 0.24
C GLN A 381 -1.13 -25.88 -0.20
N HIS A 382 -1.91 -26.79 0.41
CA HIS A 382 -1.78 -28.24 0.25
C HIS A 382 -0.55 -28.93 0.88
N VAL A 383 0.39 -28.18 1.48
CA VAL A 383 1.52 -28.76 2.23
C VAL A 383 1.21 -28.88 3.71
N VAL A 384 0.45 -27.92 4.23
CA VAL A 384 0.10 -27.81 5.65
C VAL A 384 -1.43 -27.78 5.81
N PRO A 385 -1.97 -28.18 6.98
CA PRO A 385 -3.41 -28.22 7.24
C PRO A 385 -4.10 -26.86 7.08
N ALA A 386 -3.43 -25.77 7.48
CA ALA A 386 -3.93 -24.41 7.38
C ALA A 386 -2.80 -23.39 7.38
N VAL A 387 -3.06 -22.23 6.78
CA VAL A 387 -2.18 -21.07 6.73
C VAL A 387 -2.88 -19.90 7.40
N PHE A 388 -2.26 -19.39 8.46
CA PHE A 388 -2.70 -18.20 9.16
C PHE A 388 -1.81 -17.02 8.79
N VAL A 389 -2.41 -15.87 8.51
CA VAL A 389 -1.69 -14.64 8.14
C VAL A 389 -1.81 -13.63 9.29
N GLY A 390 -0.66 -13.16 9.76
CA GLY A 390 -0.55 -12.24 10.89
C GLY A 390 -1.05 -10.83 10.55
N GLN A 391 -1.79 -10.25 11.48
CA GLN A 391 -2.23 -8.86 11.47
C GLN A 391 -1.78 -8.18 12.77
N PRO A 392 -1.02 -7.08 12.71
CA PRO A 392 -0.66 -6.32 13.89
C PRO A 392 -1.89 -5.62 14.50
N GLN A 393 -1.97 -5.62 15.83
CA GLN A 393 -3.05 -5.03 16.63
C GLN A 393 -2.53 -3.86 17.51
N GLY A 394 -1.45 -3.20 17.08
CA GLY A 394 -0.80 -2.14 17.84
C GLY A 394 -0.21 -2.67 19.16
N ALA A 395 -0.57 -2.07 20.29
CA ALA A 395 -0.08 -2.47 21.61
C ALA A 395 -0.51 -3.89 22.03
N ASN A 396 -1.55 -4.45 21.39
CA ASN A 396 -2.08 -5.79 21.69
C ASN A 396 -1.35 -6.91 20.93
N GLY A 397 -0.20 -6.63 20.31
CA GLY A 397 0.63 -7.61 19.62
C GLY A 397 0.07 -8.02 18.25
N TYR A 398 0.01 -9.32 17.98
CA TYR A 398 -0.46 -9.89 16.72
C TYR A 398 -1.66 -10.81 16.94
N VAL A 399 -2.56 -10.78 15.97
CA VAL A 399 -3.54 -11.85 15.74
C VAL A 399 -3.25 -12.51 14.41
N TYR A 400 -3.64 -13.76 14.28
CA TYR A 400 -3.40 -14.58 13.10
C TYR A 400 -4.74 -15.05 12.56
N VAL A 401 -5.04 -14.67 11.33
CA VAL A 401 -6.32 -15.00 10.67
C VAL A 401 -6.11 -16.19 9.75
N CYS A 402 -6.91 -17.25 9.92
CA CYS A 402 -6.91 -18.40 9.03
C CYS A 402 -7.39 -17.99 7.63
N ALA A 403 -6.46 -17.85 6.68
CA ALA A 403 -6.76 -17.40 5.32
C ALA A 403 -6.94 -18.56 4.35
N ILE A 404 -6.25 -19.69 4.61
CA ILE A 404 -6.28 -20.90 3.79
C ILE A 404 -6.44 -22.09 4.73
N SER A 405 -7.40 -22.96 4.46
CA SER A 405 -7.53 -24.23 5.16
C SER A 405 -8.25 -25.25 4.28
N HIS A 406 -7.83 -26.51 4.41
CA HIS A 406 -8.53 -27.65 3.83
C HIS A 406 -9.12 -28.57 4.88
N ARG A 407 -9.09 -28.17 6.17
CA ARG A 407 -9.55 -29.01 7.26
C ARG A 407 -10.61 -28.34 8.13
N PRO A 408 -11.60 -29.10 8.62
CA PRO A 408 -12.65 -28.57 9.49
C PRO A 408 -12.17 -28.05 10.85
N ASP A 409 -11.05 -28.57 11.36
CA ASP A 409 -10.44 -28.17 12.63
C ASP A 409 -9.80 -26.77 12.58
N PHE A 410 -9.52 -26.26 11.38
CA PHE A 410 -9.04 -24.90 11.15
C PHE A 410 -10.01 -24.16 10.23
N GLN A 411 -11.03 -23.53 10.79
CA GLN A 411 -12.02 -22.81 9.97
C GLN A 411 -11.41 -21.56 9.36
N VAL A 412 -11.63 -21.34 8.07
CA VAL A 412 -11.28 -20.07 7.39
C VAL A 412 -12.00 -18.92 8.09
N GLY A 413 -11.27 -17.84 8.38
CA GLY A 413 -11.78 -16.72 9.16
C GLY A 413 -11.64 -16.86 10.67
N SER A 414 -11.21 -18.02 11.18
CA SER A 414 -10.85 -18.14 12.61
C SER A 414 -9.63 -17.29 12.95
N VAL A 415 -9.58 -16.80 14.20
CA VAL A 415 -8.53 -15.91 14.70
C VAL A 415 -7.82 -16.54 15.89
N VAL A 416 -6.49 -16.54 15.86
CA VAL A 416 -5.62 -17.01 16.95
C VAL A 416 -4.76 -15.84 17.43
N LYS A 417 -4.66 -15.60 18.74
CA LYS A 417 -3.77 -14.55 19.26
C LYS A 417 -2.34 -15.07 19.38
N ALA A 418 -1.36 -14.17 19.28
CA ALA A 418 0.05 -14.54 19.44
C ALA A 418 0.38 -15.23 20.77
N GLU A 419 -0.30 -14.82 21.86
CA GLU A 419 -0.13 -15.40 23.20
C GLU A 419 -0.66 -16.84 23.31
N ASP A 420 -1.60 -17.22 22.43
CA ASP A 420 -2.20 -18.54 22.39
C ASP A 420 -1.37 -19.53 21.57
N LEU A 421 -0.37 -19.04 20.81
CA LEU A 421 0.46 -19.91 19.98
C LEU A 421 1.29 -20.90 20.80
N LYS A 422 1.65 -20.54 22.04
CA LYS A 422 2.63 -21.15 22.97
C LYS A 422 3.51 -22.25 22.41
#